data_AF-A0A2T0LCR1-F1
#
_entry.id   AF-A0A2T0LCR1-F1
#
_cell.length_a   1.000
_cell.length_b   1.000
_cell.length_c   1.000
_cell.angle_alpha   90.00
_cell.angle_beta   90.00
_cell.angle_gamma   90.00
#
_symmetry.space_group_name_H-M   'P 1'
#
loop_
_entity.id
_entity.type
_entity.pdbx_description
1 polymer ?
#
loop_
_entity_poly.entity_id
_entity_poly.type
_entity_poly.pdbx_seq_one_letter_code
_entity_poly.pdbx_strand_id
1 'polypeptide(L)'
;MNKSDPLEGDFVIKWLAETRGGGRVARILILNGPNLNRLGKREPDIYGRVTLDELNERVRSRAKAWGLKVECFQSNHEGELIDRIHAAEGTFDYIIINPGAFTHYSYAIRDALASVNVPFVEVHLSNVHARETFRSHSVTAPISDGQIVGFGPLGYELALYAVAVRLGVLQRGDPDGGTIGPAAGENV
;
A
#
# COMPACT_ATOMS: atom_id res chain seq x y z
N MET A 1 20.08 -27.36 -18.77
CA MET A 1 20.24 -26.08 -18.05
C MET A 1 19.25 -25.09 -18.65
N ASN A 2 18.05 -24.99 -18.07
CA ASN A 2 17.08 -23.97 -18.48
C ASN A 2 17.54 -22.62 -17.91
N LYS A 3 17.86 -21.68 -18.81
CA LYS A 3 17.92 -20.26 -18.46
C LYS A 3 16.47 -19.78 -18.47
N SER A 4 15.95 -19.39 -17.31
CA SER A 4 14.68 -18.68 -17.18
C SER A 4 14.77 -17.36 -17.95
N ASP A 5 13.89 -17.19 -18.93
CA ASP A 5 13.89 -16.07 -19.86
C ASP A 5 13.36 -14.80 -19.16
N PRO A 6 14.06 -13.65 -19.18
CA PRO A 6 13.63 -12.41 -18.53
C PRO A 6 12.38 -11.76 -19.15
N LEU A 7 11.85 -12.33 -20.24
CA LEU A 7 10.88 -11.70 -21.14
C LEU A 7 9.41 -11.89 -20.75
N GLU A 8 9.08 -12.76 -19.80
CA GLU A 8 7.67 -13.01 -19.44
C GLU A 8 7.03 -11.84 -18.68
N GLY A 9 7.79 -11.16 -17.80
CA GLY A 9 7.23 -10.11 -16.93
C GLY A 9 6.81 -8.84 -17.69
N ASP A 10 7.62 -8.39 -18.63
CA ASP A 10 7.35 -7.16 -19.39
C ASP A 10 6.26 -7.36 -20.44
N PHE A 11 6.15 -8.58 -21.00
CA PHE A 11 5.08 -8.93 -21.94
C PHE A 11 3.71 -8.98 -21.25
N VAL A 12 3.62 -9.55 -20.04
CA VAL A 12 2.38 -9.62 -19.27
C VAL A 12 1.91 -8.23 -18.84
N ILE A 13 2.82 -7.36 -18.38
CA ILE A 13 2.47 -5.98 -18.01
C ILE A 13 1.98 -5.19 -19.24
N LYS A 14 2.66 -5.32 -20.37
CA LYS A 14 2.27 -4.68 -21.62
C LYS A 14 0.91 -5.18 -22.11
N TRP A 15 0.69 -6.50 -22.09
CA TRP A 15 -0.58 -7.11 -22.48
C TRP A 15 -1.74 -6.70 -21.54
N LEU A 16 -1.52 -6.63 -20.22
CA LEU A 16 -2.52 -6.14 -19.26
C LEU A 16 -2.86 -4.66 -19.46
N ALA A 17 -1.88 -3.82 -19.81
CA ALA A 17 -2.09 -2.42 -20.14
C ALA A 17 -2.85 -2.24 -21.47
N GLU A 18 -2.55 -3.06 -22.47
CA GLU A 18 -3.17 -3.04 -23.80
C GLU A 18 -4.61 -3.59 -23.78
N THR A 19 -4.88 -4.65 -23.02
CA THR A 19 -6.22 -5.27 -22.91
C THR A 19 -7.20 -4.48 -22.04
N ARG A 20 -6.71 -3.61 -21.14
CA ARG A 20 -7.53 -2.74 -20.28
C ARG A 20 -7.87 -1.37 -20.89
N GLY A 21 -7.61 -1.19 -22.18
CA GLY A 21 -7.93 0.06 -22.87
C GLY A 21 -7.00 1.20 -22.48
N GLY A 22 -5.72 1.11 -22.82
CA GLY A 22 -4.81 2.27 -22.95
C GLY A 22 -4.61 3.14 -21.71
N GLY A 23 -4.95 2.66 -20.51
CA GLY A 23 -4.79 3.38 -19.26
C GLY A 23 -3.32 3.43 -18.81
N ARG A 24 -2.88 4.58 -18.29
CA ARG A 24 -1.56 4.70 -17.65
C ARG A 24 -1.46 3.73 -16.46
N VAL A 25 -0.28 3.15 -16.24
CA VAL A 25 0.01 2.32 -15.06
C VAL A 25 -0.25 3.12 -13.78
N ALA A 26 -1.09 2.60 -12.89
CA ALA A 26 -1.41 3.26 -11.64
C ALA A 26 -0.20 3.24 -10.69
N ARG A 27 0.03 4.37 -10.02
CA ARG A 27 1.18 4.63 -9.15
C ARG A 27 0.72 4.76 -7.70
N ILE A 28 1.30 3.95 -6.83
CA ILE A 28 1.00 3.91 -5.40
C ILE A 28 2.21 4.41 -4.62
N LEU A 29 1.96 5.31 -3.67
CA LEU A 29 2.98 5.78 -2.74
C LEU A 29 2.79 5.11 -1.38
N ILE A 30 3.83 4.47 -0.88
CA ILE A 30 3.85 3.90 0.48
C ILE A 30 4.66 4.82 1.37
N LEU A 31 4.03 5.36 2.41
CA LEU A 31 4.63 6.24 3.40
C LEU A 31 4.79 5.52 4.74
N ASN A 32 5.99 5.57 5.30
CA ASN A 32 6.33 4.94 6.56
C ASN A 32 6.83 5.99 7.55
N GLY A 33 6.12 6.12 8.66
CA GLY A 33 6.42 7.08 9.71
C GLY A 33 7.60 6.68 10.60
N PRO A 34 7.72 7.33 11.77
CA PRO A 34 8.89 7.23 12.63
C PRO A 34 9.08 5.84 13.19
N ASN A 35 10.34 5.46 13.34
CA ASN A 35 10.84 4.19 13.86
C ASN A 35 10.57 2.96 12.98
N LEU A 36 9.87 3.05 11.85
CA LEU A 36 9.68 1.89 10.98
C LEU A 36 10.98 1.42 10.31
N ASN A 37 11.96 2.30 10.13
CA ASN A 37 13.33 1.93 9.74
C ASN A 37 14.03 1.00 10.77
N ARG A 38 13.47 0.84 11.96
CA ARG A 38 13.98 -0.05 13.02
C ARG A 38 13.31 -1.42 13.02
N LEU A 39 12.37 -1.69 12.10
CA LEU A 39 11.73 -3.00 11.96
C LEU A 39 12.77 -4.11 11.77
N GLY A 40 12.55 -5.27 12.39
CA GLY A 40 13.50 -6.40 12.40
C GLY A 40 14.72 -6.21 13.32
N LYS A 41 14.95 -5.01 13.87
CA LYS A 41 16.07 -4.71 14.79
C LYS A 41 15.66 -4.56 16.26
N ARG A 42 14.35 -4.49 16.54
CA ARG A 42 13.78 -4.30 17.89
C ARG A 42 12.78 -5.43 18.15
N GLU A 43 12.89 -6.07 19.32
CA GLU A 43 11.92 -7.03 19.86
C GLU A 43 11.38 -8.02 18.80
N PRO A 44 12.23 -8.92 18.26
CA PRO A 44 11.86 -9.83 17.16
C PRO A 44 10.63 -10.68 17.44
N ASP A 45 10.36 -10.96 18.72
CA ASP A 45 9.22 -11.76 19.17
C ASP A 45 7.87 -11.02 19.03
N ILE A 46 7.88 -9.68 18.96
CA ILE A 46 6.67 -8.85 18.85
C ILE A 46 6.42 -8.38 17.41
N TYR A 47 7.48 -8.00 16.69
CA TYR A 47 7.36 -7.41 15.35
C TYR A 47 7.81 -8.34 14.21
N GLY A 48 8.32 -9.52 14.56
CA GLY A 48 8.97 -10.43 13.62
C GLY A 48 10.39 -9.96 13.24
N ARG A 49 11.07 -10.80 12.47
CA ARG A 49 12.43 -10.53 11.96
C ARG A 49 12.45 -9.76 10.65
N VAL A 50 11.28 -9.52 10.06
CA VAL A 50 11.14 -8.85 8.75
C VAL A 50 11.59 -7.41 8.89
N THR A 51 12.53 -6.99 8.05
CA THR A 51 12.98 -5.60 7.96
C THR A 51 12.03 -4.76 7.09
N LEU A 52 12.12 -3.43 7.21
CA LEU A 52 11.32 -2.55 6.35
C LEU A 52 11.66 -2.72 4.87
N ASP A 53 12.93 -2.99 4.54
CA ASP A 53 13.35 -3.20 3.16
C ASP A 53 12.77 -4.48 2.57
N GLU A 54 12.78 -5.58 3.33
CA GLU A 54 12.13 -6.84 2.92
C GLU A 54 10.63 -6.69 2.75
N LEU A 55 9.97 -5.93 3.64
CA LEU A 55 8.55 -5.60 3.52
C LEU A 55 8.28 -4.79 2.25
N ASN A 56 9.04 -3.72 2.01
CA ASN A 56 8.91 -2.89 0.81
C ASN A 56 9.10 -3.71 -0.47
N GLU A 57 10.10 -4.60 -0.50
CA GLU A 57 10.37 -5.43 -1.66
C GLU A 57 9.24 -6.43 -1.94
N ARG A 58 8.66 -7.02 -0.90
CA ARG A 58 7.51 -7.91 -1.02
C ARG A 58 6.30 -7.18 -1.63
N VAL A 59 6.01 -5.98 -1.16
CA VAL A 59 4.88 -5.18 -1.66
C VAL A 59 5.13 -4.74 -3.10
N ARG A 60 6.35 -4.31 -3.45
CA ARG A 60 6.71 -3.97 -4.84
C ARG A 60 6.59 -5.16 -5.78
N SER A 61 7.07 -6.33 -5.36
CA SER A 61 6.98 -7.56 -6.14
C SER A 61 5.53 -7.92 -6.45
N ARG A 62 4.65 -7.83 -5.45
CA ARG A 62 3.22 -8.08 -5.63
C ARG A 62 2.54 -7.03 -6.52
N ALA A 63 2.84 -5.76 -6.30
CA ALA A 63 2.33 -4.67 -7.13
C ALA A 63 2.70 -4.86 -8.60
N LYS A 64 3.96 -5.25 -8.87
CA LYS A 64 4.44 -5.55 -10.22
C LYS A 64 3.61 -6.66 -10.88
N ALA A 65 3.30 -7.73 -10.14
CA ALA A 65 2.47 -8.84 -10.63
C ALA A 65 1.05 -8.39 -11.02
N TRP A 66 0.54 -7.30 -10.42
CA TRP A 66 -0.77 -6.73 -10.72
C TRP A 66 -0.73 -5.57 -11.73
N GLY A 67 0.44 -5.27 -12.31
CA GLY A 67 0.59 -4.14 -13.22
C GLY A 67 0.49 -2.77 -12.53
N LEU A 68 0.86 -2.70 -11.25
CA LEU A 68 0.96 -1.46 -10.46
C LEU A 68 2.42 -1.03 -10.30
N LYS A 69 2.66 0.27 -10.15
CA LYS A 69 3.96 0.81 -9.76
C LYS A 69 3.90 1.30 -8.32
N VAL A 70 4.84 0.86 -7.48
CA VAL A 70 4.94 1.27 -6.07
C VAL A 70 6.24 2.04 -5.84
N GLU A 71 6.14 3.18 -5.15
CA GLU A 71 7.29 3.85 -4.53
C GLU A 71 7.12 3.83 -3.01
N CYS A 72 8.22 3.60 -2.28
CA CYS A 72 8.20 3.59 -0.82
C CYS A 72 9.09 4.73 -0.30
N PHE A 73 8.61 5.43 0.72
CA PHE A 73 9.35 6.47 1.42
C PHE A 73 9.18 6.27 2.93
N GLN A 74 10.24 6.50 3.69
CA GLN A 74 10.23 6.44 5.15
C GLN A 74 10.89 7.70 5.70
N SER A 75 10.29 8.28 6.73
CA SER A 75 10.97 9.32 7.50
C SER A 75 10.57 9.31 8.98
N ASN A 76 11.51 9.74 9.82
CA ASN A 76 11.27 10.04 11.22
C ASN A 76 10.85 11.51 11.44
N HIS A 77 10.89 12.33 10.39
CA HIS A 77 10.57 13.75 10.42
C HIS A 77 9.17 13.98 9.87
N GLU A 78 8.33 14.67 10.64
CA GLU A 78 6.95 14.99 10.26
C GLU A 78 6.89 15.81 8.97
N GLY A 79 7.74 16.85 8.87
CA GLY A 79 7.80 17.71 7.69
C GLY A 79 8.16 16.96 6.39
N GLU A 80 9.08 15.99 6.44
CA GLU A 80 9.44 15.22 5.26
C GLU A 80 8.28 14.33 4.76
N LEU A 81 7.45 13.82 5.66
CA LEU A 81 6.23 13.09 5.27
C LEU A 81 5.20 14.04 4.66
N ILE A 82 5.01 15.23 5.24
CA ILE A 82 4.14 16.28 4.71
C ILE A 82 4.57 16.68 3.29
N ASP A 83 5.85 16.97 3.09
CA ASP A 83 6.40 17.33 1.79
C ASP A 83 6.19 16.20 0.77
N ARG A 84 6.35 14.95 1.20
CA ARG A 84 6.12 13.79 0.34
C ARG A 84 4.65 13.57 0.00
N ILE A 85 3.73 13.93 0.90
CA ILE A 85 2.27 13.94 0.67
C ILE A 85 1.92 15.01 -0.36
N HIS A 86 2.40 16.25 -0.20
CA HIS A 86 2.17 17.31 -1.17
C HIS A 86 2.70 16.95 -2.56
N ALA A 87 3.92 16.41 -2.62
CA ALA A 87 4.52 15.92 -3.87
C ALA A 87 3.80 14.71 -4.48
N ALA A 88 2.85 14.08 -3.75
CA ALA A 88 2.09 12.96 -4.29
C ALA A 88 1.03 13.41 -5.29
N GLU A 89 0.52 14.63 -5.15
CA GLU A 89 -0.53 15.18 -6.01
C GLU A 89 -0.10 15.25 -7.48
N GLY A 90 -1.00 14.86 -8.38
CA GLY A 90 -0.73 14.76 -9.82
C GLY A 90 0.24 13.64 -10.23
N THR A 91 0.89 12.95 -9.27
CA THR A 91 1.90 11.92 -9.54
C THR A 91 1.46 10.52 -9.15
N PHE A 92 0.74 10.39 -8.03
CA PHE A 92 0.26 9.11 -7.50
C PHE A 92 -1.26 9.05 -7.52
N ASP A 93 -1.77 7.84 -7.71
CA ASP A 93 -3.20 7.53 -7.73
C ASP A 93 -3.73 7.18 -6.34
N TYR A 94 -2.84 6.79 -5.43
CA TYR A 94 -3.21 6.36 -4.09
C TYR A 94 -2.02 6.40 -3.13
N ILE A 95 -2.29 6.62 -1.84
CA ILE A 95 -1.32 6.52 -0.75
C ILE A 95 -1.66 5.35 0.18
N ILE A 96 -0.66 4.54 0.55
CA ILE A 96 -0.74 3.62 1.69
C ILE A 96 0.19 4.18 2.75
N ILE A 97 -0.34 4.58 3.90
CA ILE A 97 0.46 5.22 4.95
C ILE A 97 0.41 4.40 6.23
N ASN A 98 1.57 4.14 6.81
CA ASN A 98 1.71 3.79 8.22
C ASN A 98 2.33 4.99 8.93
N PRO A 99 1.53 5.86 9.60
CA PRO A 99 2.07 7.06 10.21
C PRO A 99 2.92 6.76 11.46
N GLY A 100 3.02 5.50 11.90
CA GLY A 100 3.70 5.14 13.14
C GLY A 100 3.13 5.92 14.32
N ALA A 101 4.00 6.49 15.15
CA ALA A 101 3.57 7.28 16.30
C ALA A 101 2.79 8.55 15.92
N PHE A 102 3.02 9.12 14.74
CA PHE A 102 2.36 10.36 14.32
C PHE A 102 0.85 10.22 14.16
N THR A 103 0.35 9.00 13.96
CA THR A 103 -1.08 8.74 13.85
C THR A 103 -1.84 9.25 15.09
N HIS A 104 -1.20 9.32 16.25
CA HIS A 104 -1.88 9.64 17.51
C HIS A 104 -1.98 11.15 17.81
N TYR A 105 -1.23 12.00 17.10
CA TYR A 105 -1.13 13.42 17.45
C TYR A 105 -0.80 14.37 16.30
N SER A 106 -0.37 13.89 15.13
CA SER A 106 0.03 14.74 14.01
C SER A 106 -1.19 15.23 13.23
N TYR A 107 -1.79 16.31 13.71
CA TYR A 107 -2.78 17.06 12.93
C TYR A 107 -2.17 17.66 11.66
N ALA A 108 -0.86 17.93 11.66
CA ALA A 108 -0.16 18.41 10.48
C ALA A 108 -0.14 17.38 9.33
N ILE A 109 0.15 16.10 9.59
CA ILE A 109 0.05 15.04 8.58
C ILE A 109 -1.40 14.80 8.16
N ARG A 110 -2.34 14.82 9.12
CA ARG A 110 -3.77 14.72 8.81
C ARG A 110 -4.21 15.81 7.83
N ASP A 111 -3.85 17.06 8.09
CA ASP A 111 -4.27 18.19 7.26
C ASP A 111 -3.55 18.19 5.91
N ALA A 112 -2.29 17.74 5.86
CA ALA A 112 -1.58 17.52 4.59
C ALA A 112 -2.30 16.46 3.72
N LEU A 113 -2.70 15.32 4.31
CA LEU A 113 -3.48 14.28 3.61
C LEU A 113 -4.84 14.81 3.13
N ALA A 114 -5.49 15.66 3.93
CA ALA A 114 -6.76 16.28 3.55
C ALA A 114 -6.61 17.37 2.46
N SER A 115 -5.43 17.96 2.31
CA SER A 115 -5.18 19.05 1.36
C SER A 115 -4.88 18.61 -0.07
N VAL A 116 -4.53 17.33 -0.29
CA VAL A 116 -4.22 16.78 -1.61
C VAL A 116 -5.37 15.95 -2.14
N ASN A 117 -5.61 15.97 -3.45
CA ASN A 117 -6.61 15.12 -4.09
C ASN A 117 -6.07 13.71 -4.39
N VAL A 118 -5.52 13.04 -3.38
CA VAL A 118 -4.99 11.67 -3.48
C VAL A 118 -5.58 10.82 -2.34
N PRO A 119 -6.42 9.81 -2.63
CA PRO A 119 -7.02 8.97 -1.61
C PRO A 119 -5.96 8.13 -0.89
N PHE A 120 -6.26 7.72 0.35
CA PHE A 120 -5.30 6.95 1.14
C PHE A 120 -5.92 5.92 2.08
N VAL A 121 -5.16 4.85 2.36
CA VAL A 121 -5.46 3.83 3.38
C VAL A 121 -4.39 3.89 4.46
N GLU A 122 -4.82 3.77 5.71
CA GLU A 122 -3.94 3.72 6.87
C GLU A 122 -3.63 2.28 7.28
N VAL A 123 -2.37 2.00 7.61
CA VAL A 123 -1.89 0.67 8.01
C VAL A 123 -1.11 0.75 9.30
N HIS A 124 -1.32 -0.21 10.20
CA HIS A 124 -0.53 -0.41 11.41
C HIS A 124 -0.11 -1.88 11.55
N LEU A 125 1.19 -2.11 11.75
CA LEU A 125 1.72 -3.46 11.96
C LEU A 125 1.14 -4.12 13.22
N SER A 126 1.15 -3.41 14.35
CA SER A 126 0.62 -3.90 15.62
C SER A 126 -0.85 -3.53 15.81
N ASN A 127 -1.58 -4.27 16.63
CA ASN A 127 -2.92 -3.89 17.06
C ASN A 127 -2.85 -2.67 18.00
N VAL A 128 -3.04 -1.46 17.48
CA VAL A 128 -2.95 -0.22 18.29
C VAL A 128 -4.06 -0.09 19.34
N HIS A 129 -5.20 -0.76 19.15
CA HIS A 129 -6.32 -0.76 20.09
C HIS A 129 -6.10 -1.68 21.29
N ALA A 130 -5.21 -2.67 21.17
CA ALA A 130 -4.82 -3.56 22.27
C ALA A 130 -3.68 -3.00 23.13
N ARG A 131 -3.27 -1.75 22.87
CA ARG A 131 -2.14 -1.10 23.52
C ARG A 131 -2.61 0.01 24.47
N GLU A 132 -1.68 0.87 24.89
CA GLU A 132 -1.98 1.99 25.77
C GLU A 132 -3.07 2.90 25.20
N THR A 133 -3.88 3.53 26.06
CA THR A 133 -5.06 4.31 25.67
C THR A 133 -4.76 5.46 24.70
N PHE A 134 -3.56 6.06 24.77
CA PHE A 134 -3.16 7.10 23.83
C PHE A 134 -2.91 6.56 22.40
N ARG A 135 -2.80 5.24 22.23
CA ARG A 135 -2.58 4.58 20.93
C ARG A 135 -3.86 4.16 20.22
N SER A 136 -4.98 4.10 20.93
CA SER A 136 -6.26 3.72 20.32
C SER A 136 -6.88 4.84 19.48
N HIS A 137 -6.42 6.09 19.64
CA HIS A 137 -6.87 7.22 18.85
C HIS A 137 -5.91 7.47 17.67
N SER A 138 -6.47 7.52 16.47
CA SER A 138 -5.78 7.95 15.26
C SER A 138 -6.45 9.24 14.75
N VAL A 139 -5.66 10.28 14.52
CA VAL A 139 -6.13 11.55 13.94
C VAL A 139 -6.25 11.46 12.41
N THR A 140 -5.53 10.52 11.78
CA THR A 140 -5.51 10.30 10.33
C THR A 140 -6.59 9.30 9.87
N ALA A 141 -6.92 8.30 10.68
CA ALA A 141 -7.87 7.24 10.30
C ALA A 141 -9.28 7.76 9.93
N PRO A 142 -9.86 8.76 10.63
CA PRO A 142 -11.20 9.26 10.31
C PRO A 142 -11.36 9.85 8.90
N ILE A 143 -10.27 10.26 8.26
CA ILE A 143 -10.27 10.81 6.89
C ILE A 143 -9.69 9.84 5.84
N SER A 144 -9.36 8.60 6.25
CA SER A 144 -8.86 7.56 5.34
C SER A 144 -10.01 6.80 4.66
N ASP A 145 -9.72 6.15 3.54
CA ASP A 145 -10.64 5.22 2.86
C ASP A 145 -10.82 3.89 3.62
N GLY A 146 -9.98 3.65 4.63
CA GLY A 146 -9.98 2.47 5.47
C GLY A 146 -8.71 2.37 6.31
N GLN A 147 -8.81 1.61 7.40
CA GLN A 147 -7.69 1.35 8.32
C GLN A 147 -7.48 -0.16 8.46
N ILE A 148 -6.23 -0.62 8.34
CA ILE A 148 -5.84 -2.03 8.52
C ILE A 148 -4.84 -2.10 9.66
N VAL A 149 -5.19 -2.79 10.75
CA VAL A 149 -4.44 -2.74 12.01
C VAL A 149 -4.19 -4.15 12.54
N GLY A 150 -2.96 -4.45 12.94
CA GLY A 150 -2.64 -5.65 13.72
C GLY A 150 -2.36 -6.92 12.92
N PHE A 151 -2.30 -6.83 11.59
CA PHE A 151 -1.97 -7.95 10.72
C PHE A 151 -0.46 -8.07 10.42
N GLY A 152 0.39 -7.31 11.12
CA GLY A 152 1.83 -7.29 10.87
C GLY A 152 2.16 -6.93 9.40
N PRO A 153 3.23 -7.51 8.83
CA PRO A 153 3.60 -7.31 7.42
C PRO A 153 2.46 -7.56 6.41
N LEU A 154 1.58 -8.53 6.69
CA LEU A 154 0.43 -8.83 5.83
C LEU A 154 -0.51 -7.63 5.68
N GLY A 155 -0.56 -6.71 6.66
CA GLY A 155 -1.38 -5.51 6.58
C GLY A 155 -1.07 -4.62 5.36
N TYR A 156 0.20 -4.55 4.93
CA TYR A 156 0.57 -3.79 3.72
C TYR A 156 0.12 -4.48 2.44
N GLU A 157 0.17 -5.80 2.41
CA GLU A 157 -0.31 -6.61 1.29
C GLU A 157 -1.84 -6.51 1.15
N LEU A 158 -2.57 -6.53 2.28
CA LEU A 158 -4.01 -6.31 2.33
C LEU A 158 -4.38 -4.88 1.88
N ALA A 159 -3.61 -3.87 2.30
CA ALA A 159 -3.80 -2.50 1.84
C ALA A 159 -3.59 -2.38 0.33
N LEU A 160 -2.51 -2.97 -0.20
CA LEU A 160 -2.26 -2.97 -1.64
C LEU A 160 -3.40 -3.66 -2.41
N TYR A 161 -3.91 -4.78 -1.91
CA TYR A 161 -5.06 -5.47 -2.53
C TYR A 161 -6.30 -4.57 -2.54
N ALA A 162 -6.65 -3.97 -1.41
CA ALA A 162 -7.80 -3.07 -1.29
C ALA A 162 -7.68 -1.87 -2.26
N VAL A 163 -6.49 -1.29 -2.36
CA VAL A 163 -6.18 -0.21 -3.30
C VAL A 163 -6.29 -0.68 -4.75
N ALA A 164 -5.76 -1.85 -5.09
CA ALA A 164 -5.85 -2.41 -6.44
C ALA A 164 -7.31 -2.64 -6.86
N VAL A 165 -8.15 -3.14 -5.95
CA VAL A 165 -9.59 -3.30 -6.20
C VAL A 165 -10.29 -1.94 -6.37
N ARG A 166 -9.98 -0.95 -5.52
CA ARG A 166 -10.55 0.41 -5.62
C ARG A 166 -10.19 1.11 -6.94
N LEU A 167 -8.99 0.87 -7.45
CA LEU A 167 -8.53 1.39 -8.74
C LEU A 167 -9.04 0.57 -9.94
N GLY A 168 -9.83 -0.49 -9.72
CA GLY A 168 -10.32 -1.38 -10.78
C GLY A 168 -9.23 -2.27 -11.39
N VAL A 169 -8.05 -2.34 -10.77
CA VAL A 169 -6.93 -3.17 -11.23
C VAL A 169 -7.13 -4.63 -10.88
N LEU A 170 -7.85 -4.94 -9.80
CA LEU A 170 -8.30 -6.30 -9.49
C LEU A 170 -9.82 -6.33 -9.37
N GLN A 171 -10.43 -7.45 -9.75
CA GLN A 171 -11.87 -7.66 -9.53
C GLN A 171 -12.12 -8.26 -8.15
N ARG A 172 -13.28 -7.94 -7.55
CA ARG A 172 -13.71 -8.56 -6.28
C ARG A 172 -13.93 -10.05 -6.51
N GLY A 173 -13.27 -10.91 -5.73
CA GLY A 173 -13.44 -12.36 -5.80
C GLY A 173 -12.35 -13.12 -6.57
N ASP A 174 -11.30 -12.43 -7.04
CA ASP A 174 -10.11 -13.06 -7.63
C ASP A 174 -8.92 -12.95 -6.65
N PRO A 175 -8.69 -13.94 -5.77
CA PRO A 175 -7.58 -13.90 -4.81
C PRO A 175 -6.21 -14.13 -5.46
N ASP A 176 -6.15 -14.67 -6.68
CA ASP A 176 -4.90 -15.11 -7.34
C ASP A 176 -4.59 -14.39 -8.68
N GLY A 177 -5.46 -13.49 -9.16
CA GLY A 177 -5.30 -12.85 -10.47
C GLY A 177 -5.53 -13.81 -11.64
N GLY A 178 -6.20 -14.94 -11.39
CA GLY A 178 -6.49 -15.96 -12.38
C GLY A 178 -7.79 -15.60 -13.09
N THR A 179 -7.69 -15.25 -14.38
CA THR A 179 -8.81 -14.95 -15.28
C THR A 179 -10.03 -15.82 -15.02
N ILE A 180 -11.06 -15.26 -14.37
CA ILE A 180 -12.42 -15.71 -14.59
C ILE A 180 -12.73 -15.27 -16.02
N GLY A 181 -12.71 -16.23 -16.95
CA GLY A 181 -13.13 -16.00 -18.32
C GLY A 181 -14.54 -15.39 -18.38
N PRO A 182 -14.91 -14.73 -19.49
CA PRO A 182 -16.18 -14.04 -19.59
C PRO A 182 -17.31 -15.00 -19.21
N ALA A 183 -18.18 -14.54 -18.31
CA ALA A 183 -19.40 -15.23 -17.96
C ALA A 183 -20.10 -15.63 -19.26
N ALA A 184 -20.25 -16.94 -19.48
CA ALA A 184 -21.02 -17.48 -20.58
C ALA A 184 -22.40 -16.82 -20.52
N GLY A 185 -22.76 -16.17 -21.62
CA GLY A 185 -23.97 -15.36 -21.74
C GLY A 185 -25.20 -16.13 -21.28
N GLU A 186 -26.06 -15.40 -20.59
CA GLU A 186 -27.47 -15.73 -20.49
C GLU A 186 -28.03 -15.86 -21.91
N ASN A 187 -28.37 -17.08 -22.30
CA ASN A 187 -29.33 -17.34 -23.36
C ASN A 187 -30.68 -17.60 -22.69
N VAL A 188 -31.55 -16.59 -22.71
CA VAL A 188 -33.00 -16.76 -22.90
C VAL A 188 -33.46 -15.71 -23.91
#